data_AF-A0A3N6SB14-F1
#
_entry.id   AF-A0A3N6SB14-F1
#
_cell.length_a   1.000
_cell.length_b   1.000
_cell.length_c   1.000
_cell.angle_alpha   90.00
_cell.angle_beta   90.00
_cell.angle_gamma   90.00
#
_symmetry.space_group_name_H-M   'P 1'
#
loop_
_entity.id
_entity.type
_entity.pdbx_description
1 polymer ?
#
loop_
_entity_poly.entity_id
_entity_poly.type
_entity_poly.pdbx_seq_one_letter_code
_entity_poly.pdbx_strand_id
1 'polypeptide(L)'
;MATGNVNSKSQLKNIRIPHDVLEQIEVVKLDGESTAGFLVAAARGEIARRQTEGSGDNPLLSSLDALAQVEQIGTKAGEEIRQLVSVARNELQRRNGSKS
;
A
#
# COMPACT_ATOMS: atom_id res chain seq x y z
N MET A 1 36.07 -16.18 7.12
CA MET A 1 36.51 -17.33 6.31
C MET A 1 35.55 -17.48 5.15
N ALA A 2 35.96 -17.14 3.93
CA ALA A 2 35.16 -17.43 2.74
C ALA A 2 35.25 -18.95 2.48
N THR A 3 34.17 -19.68 2.72
CA THR A 3 34.01 -21.00 2.13
C THR A 3 33.66 -20.82 0.66
N GLY A 4 33.98 -21.77 -0.23
CA GLY A 4 33.73 -21.62 -1.68
C GLY A 4 32.29 -21.25 -2.06
N ASN A 5 31.33 -21.45 -1.14
CA ASN A 5 29.92 -21.12 -1.32
C ASN A 5 29.47 -19.79 -0.71
N VAL A 6 30.32 -19.04 0.00
CA VAL A 6 29.96 -17.74 0.63
C VAL A 6 31.10 -16.74 0.48
N ASN A 7 30.83 -15.59 -0.11
CA ASN A 7 31.71 -14.43 -0.12
C ASN A 7 31.00 -13.19 0.45
N SER A 8 31.68 -12.04 0.49
CA SER A 8 31.14 -10.79 1.05
C SER A 8 29.94 -10.20 0.30
N LYS A 9 29.66 -10.67 -0.92
CA LYS A 9 28.60 -10.16 -1.81
C LYS A 9 27.50 -11.18 -2.11
N SER A 10 27.79 -12.48 -2.04
CA SER A 10 26.84 -13.52 -2.41
C SER A 10 27.09 -14.86 -1.71
N GLN A 11 26.04 -15.67 -1.66
CA GLN A 11 26.08 -17.06 -1.22
C GLN A 11 25.48 -17.95 -2.31
N LEU A 12 26.20 -19.00 -2.69
CA LEU A 12 25.69 -20.03 -3.60
C LEU A 12 24.75 -20.98 -2.86
N LYS A 13 23.59 -21.23 -3.46
CA LYS A 13 22.58 -22.19 -2.99
C LYS A 13 22.22 -23.12 -4.14
N ASN A 14 22.32 -24.43 -3.91
CA ASN A 14 21.94 -25.45 -4.89
C ASN A 14 20.47 -25.83 -4.64
N ILE A 15 19.61 -25.49 -5.60
CA ILE A 15 18.19 -25.86 -5.61
C ILE A 15 17.84 -26.56 -6.92
N ARG A 16 16.81 -27.40 -6.90
CA ARG A 16 16.23 -27.97 -8.12
C ARG A 16 15.03 -27.13 -8.54
N ILE A 17 14.97 -26.75 -9.81
CA ILE A 17 13.84 -26.05 -10.41
C ILE A 17 13.19 -27.01 -11.41
N PRO A 18 11.87 -27.20 -11.37
CA PRO A 18 11.15 -28.01 -12.36
C PRO A 18 11.41 -27.57 -13.81
N HIS A 19 11.38 -28.51 -14.75
CA HIS A 19 11.68 -28.23 -16.16
C HIS A 19 10.67 -27.28 -16.80
N ASP A 20 9.38 -27.47 -16.52
CA ASP A 20 8.29 -26.61 -16.98
C ASP A 20 8.46 -25.15 -16.51
N VAL A 21 8.95 -24.96 -15.29
CA VAL A 21 9.25 -23.63 -14.76
C VAL A 21 10.44 -23.00 -15.49
N LEU A 22 11.50 -23.76 -15.75
CA LEU A 22 12.66 -23.27 -16.51
C LEU A 22 12.28 -22.89 -17.95
N GLU A 23 11.45 -23.71 -18.60
CA GLU A 23 10.94 -23.41 -19.95
C GLU A 23 10.13 -22.12 -19.96
N GLN A 24 9.24 -21.93 -18.99
CA GLN A 24 8.48 -20.68 -18.86
C GLN A 24 9.37 -19.46 -18.63
N ILE A 25 10.42 -19.60 -17.81
CA ILE A 25 11.40 -18.54 -17.58
C ILE A 25 12.06 -18.11 -18.89
N GLU A 26 12.50 -19.05 -19.73
CA GLU A 26 13.11 -18.71 -21.02
C GLU A 26 12.14 -18.03 -21.99
N VAL A 27 10.83 -18.30 -21.88
CA VAL A 27 9.79 -17.63 -22.70
C VAL A 27 9.56 -16.17 -22.28
N VAL A 28 9.65 -15.85 -20.99
CA VAL A 28 9.27 -14.53 -20.44
C VAL A 28 10.46 -13.62 -20.12
N LYS A 29 11.69 -14.14 -20.18
CA LYS A 29 12.90 -13.34 -19.97
C LYS A 29 13.03 -12.22 -20.99
N LEU A 30 13.58 -11.10 -20.55
CA LEU A 30 13.88 -9.98 -21.43
C LEU A 30 15.12 -10.27 -22.29
N ASP A 31 15.25 -9.57 -23.42
CA ASP A 31 16.41 -9.69 -24.29
C ASP A 31 17.71 -9.40 -23.54
N GLY A 32 18.65 -10.35 -23.59
CA GLY A 32 19.93 -10.27 -22.88
C GLY A 32 19.88 -10.58 -21.38
N GLU A 33 18.71 -10.92 -20.84
CA GLU A 33 18.57 -11.32 -19.44
C GLU A 33 19.11 -12.75 -19.21
N SER A 34 19.88 -12.94 -18.13
CA SER A 34 20.30 -14.27 -17.70
C SER A 34 19.26 -14.90 -16.80
N THR A 35 19.16 -16.23 -16.78
CA THR A 35 18.24 -16.97 -15.88
C THR A 35 18.55 -16.66 -14.41
N ALA A 36 19.82 -16.46 -14.06
CA ALA A 36 20.22 -16.00 -12.73
C ALA A 36 19.71 -14.58 -12.42
N GLY A 37 19.82 -13.65 -13.39
CA GLY A 37 19.27 -12.30 -13.27
C GLY A 37 17.77 -12.30 -13.02
N PHE A 38 17.03 -13.09 -13.81
CA PHE A 38 15.60 -13.28 -13.65
C PHE A 38 15.23 -13.77 -12.25
N LEU A 39 15.89 -14.84 -11.77
CA LEU A 39 15.61 -15.42 -10.46
C LEU A 39 15.93 -14.45 -9.30
N VAL A 40 17.00 -13.66 -9.42
CA VAL A 40 17.34 -12.63 -8.43
C VAL A 40 16.29 -11.52 -8.43
N ALA A 41 15.82 -11.08 -9.59
CA ALA A 41 14.76 -10.08 -9.70
C ALA A 41 13.45 -10.59 -9.09
N ALA A 42 13.04 -11.81 -9.42
CA ALA A 42 11.86 -12.47 -8.86
C ALA A 42 11.94 -12.58 -7.32
N ALA A 43 13.09 -13.03 -6.79
CA ALA A 43 13.30 -13.15 -5.35
C ALA A 43 13.21 -11.78 -4.64
N ARG A 44 13.77 -10.72 -5.23
CA ARG A 44 13.66 -9.35 -4.69
C ARG A 44 12.22 -8.86 -4.68
N GLY A 45 11.46 -9.10 -5.76
CA GLY A 45 10.05 -8.75 -5.83
C GLY A 45 9.22 -9.45 -4.76
N GLU A 46 9.45 -10.76 -4.57
CA GLU A 46 8.74 -11.55 -3.56
C GLU A 46 9.10 -11.13 -2.12
N ILE A 47 10.36 -10.77 -1.86
CA ILE A 47 10.77 -10.20 -0.56
C ILE A 47 10.02 -8.90 -0.31
N ALA A 48 10.00 -7.98 -1.29
CA ALA A 48 9.30 -6.71 -1.16
C ALA A 48 7.80 -6.92 -0.91
N ARG A 49 7.14 -7.82 -1.65
CA ARG A 49 5.72 -8.17 -1.45
C ARG A 49 5.45 -8.64 -0.02
N ARG A 50 6.26 -9.58 0.49
CA ARG A 50 6.10 -10.07 1.87
C ARG A 50 6.39 -9.01 2.92
N GLN A 51 7.36 -8.14 2.67
CA GLN A 51 7.63 -7.00 3.55
C GLN A 51 6.46 -6.01 3.55
N THR A 52 5.80 -5.77 2.42
CA THR A 52 4.61 -4.90 2.36
C THR A 52 3.36 -5.54 2.97
N GLU A 53 3.22 -6.86 2.92
CA GLU A 53 2.10 -7.57 3.54
C GLU A 53 2.28 -7.73 5.06
N GLY A 54 3.53 -7.84 5.53
CA GLY A 54 3.87 -7.94 6.95
C GLY A 54 4.15 -6.61 7.65
N SER A 55 4.37 -5.53 6.90
CA SER A 55 4.53 -4.18 7.45
C SER A 55 3.15 -3.53 7.58
N GLY A 56 2.86 -2.99 8.76
CA GLY A 56 1.69 -2.12 8.96
C GLY A 56 1.70 -0.88 8.06
N ASP A 57 2.83 -0.59 7.41
CA ASP A 57 3.02 0.47 6.41
C ASP A 57 2.75 -0.03 4.97
N ASN A 58 1.77 -0.91 4.76
CA ASN A 58 1.30 -1.15 3.40
C ASN A 58 0.71 0.17 2.88
N PRO A 59 1.23 0.77 1.80
CA PRO A 59 0.74 2.07 1.31
C PRO A 59 -0.76 2.05 1.00
N LEU A 60 -1.31 0.89 0.62
CA LEU A 60 -2.74 0.70 0.42
C LEU A 60 -3.51 0.73 1.74
N LEU A 61 -3.00 0.09 2.79
CA LEU A 61 -3.60 0.16 4.14
C LEU A 61 -3.51 1.57 4.70
N SER A 62 -2.35 2.23 4.58
CA SER A 62 -2.16 3.63 4.96
C SER A 62 -3.09 4.58 4.18
N SER A 63 -3.29 4.34 2.88
CA SER A 63 -4.24 5.13 2.09
C SER A 63 -5.69 4.88 2.49
N LEU A 64 -6.04 3.66 2.91
CA LEU A 64 -7.38 3.32 3.38
C LEU A 64 -7.65 3.95 4.76
N ASP A 65 -6.67 3.93 5.66
CA ASP A 65 -6.73 4.63 6.95
C ASP A 65 -6.87 6.15 6.75
N ALA A 66 -6.14 6.71 5.78
CA ALA A 66 -6.29 8.12 5.41
C ALA A 66 -7.70 8.44 4.90
N LEU A 67 -8.30 7.56 4.09
CA LEU A 67 -9.69 7.72 3.62
C LEU A 67 -10.70 7.62 4.77
N ALA A 68 -10.50 6.70 5.71
CA ALA A 68 -11.34 6.59 6.91
C ALA A 68 -11.27 7.87 7.78
N GLN A 69 -10.07 8.46 7.89
CA GLN A 69 -9.91 9.74 8.59
C GLN A 69 -10.64 10.89 7.87
N VAL A 70 -10.59 10.93 6.54
CA VAL A 70 -11.35 11.91 5.73
C VAL A 70 -12.85 11.76 5.94
N GLU A 71 -13.37 10.52 5.99
CA GLU A 71 -14.79 10.25 6.27
C GLU A 71 -15.22 10.80 7.63
N GLN A 72 -14.42 10.55 8.68
CA GLN A 72 -14.71 11.06 10.02
C GLN A 72 -14.73 12.59 10.07
N ILE A 73 -13.75 13.24 9.42
CA ILE A 73 -13.69 14.70 9.32
C ILE A 73 -14.91 15.24 8.58
N GLY A 74 -15.27 14.63 7.44
CA GLY A 74 -16.44 15.04 6.64
C GLY A 74 -17.75 14.90 7.41
N THR A 75 -17.91 13.81 8.17
CA THR A 75 -19.09 13.57 9.01
C THR A 75 -19.21 14.64 10.09
N LYS A 76 -18.12 14.91 10.82
CA LYS A 76 -18.09 15.93 11.87
C LYS A 76 -18.35 17.34 11.32
N ALA A 77 -17.69 17.70 10.22
CA ALA A 77 -17.92 19.00 9.56
C ALA A 77 -19.39 19.16 9.13
N GLY A 78 -20.01 18.10 8.61
CA GLY A 78 -21.42 18.10 8.27
C GLY A 78 -22.35 18.33 9.48
N GLU A 79 -22.02 17.77 10.65
CA GLU A 79 -22.77 18.01 11.88
C GLU A 79 -22.64 19.46 12.37
N GLU A 80 -21.43 20.01 12.38
CA GLU A 80 -21.17 21.39 12.79
C GLU A 80 -21.90 22.39 11.88
N ILE A 81 -21.91 22.16 10.57
CA ILE A 81 -22.69 22.98 9.62
C ILE A 81 -24.18 22.92 9.94
N ARG A 82 -24.73 21.73 10.22
CA ARG A 82 -26.14 21.58 10.59
C ARG A 82 -26.49 22.34 11.86
N GLN A 83 -25.60 22.34 12.85
CA GLN A 83 -25.78 23.12 14.08
C GLN A 83 -25.79 24.63 13.80
N LEU A 84 -24.84 25.13 13.00
CA LEU A 84 -24.79 26.54 12.60
C LEU A 84 -26.07 26.98 11.87
N VAL A 85 -26.56 26.15 10.94
CA VAL A 85 -27.83 26.41 10.22
C VAL A 85 -29.01 26.47 11.19
N SER A 86 -29.05 25.59 12.19
CA SER A 86 -30.08 25.60 13.23
C SER A 86 -30.06 26.90 14.04
N VAL A 87 -28.88 27.32 14.50
CA VAL A 87 -28.70 28.58 15.24
C VAL A 87 -29.16 29.78 14.41
N ALA A 88 -28.75 29.85 13.13
CA ALA A 88 -29.14 30.93 12.24
C ALA A 88 -30.67 30.99 12.02
N ARG A 89 -31.32 29.83 11.86
CA ARG A 89 -32.79 29.74 11.73
C ARG A 89 -33.52 30.23 12.99
N ASN A 90 -33.05 29.82 14.16
CA ASN A 90 -33.63 30.25 15.44
C ASN A 90 -33.49 31.76 15.63
N GLU A 91 -32.32 32.34 15.30
CA GLU A 91 -32.09 33.77 15.41
C GLU A 91 -32.94 34.59 14.43
N LEU A 92 -33.15 34.09 13.19
CA LEU A 92 -34.07 34.71 12.22
C LEU A 92 -35.52 34.70 12.74
N GLN A 93 -35.99 33.57 13.29
CA GLN A 93 -37.33 33.47 13.87
C GLN A 93 -37.52 34.44 15.04
N ARG A 94 -36.53 34.53 15.95
CA ARG A 94 -36.55 35.46 17.07
C ARG A 94 -36.69 36.91 16.62
N ARG A 95 -35.95 37.32 15.57
CA ARG A 95 -36.01 38.68 15.00
C ARG A 95 -37.32 38.99 14.30
N ASN A 96 -37.94 38.00 13.65
CA ASN A 96 -39.23 38.19 12.99
C ASN A 96 -40.38 38.21 14.00
N GLY A 97 -40.31 37.40 15.06
CA GLY A 97 -41.31 37.37 16.14
C GLY A 97 -41.29 38.60 17.04
N SER A 98 -40.16 39.28 17.21
CA SER A 98 -40.09 40.53 17.99
C SER A 98 -40.51 41.80 17.22
N LYS A 99 -40.90 41.66 15.95
CA LYS A 99 -41.33 42.76 15.07
C LYS A 99 -42.86 42.79 14.84
N SER A 100 -43.62 41.87 15.41
CA SER A 100 -45.09 41.94 15.57
C SER A 100 -45.44 42.41 16.98
#